data_AF-A0ABD5IX77-F1
#
_entry.id   AF-A0ABD5IX77-F1
#
_cell.length_a   1.000
_cell.length_b   1.000
_cell.length_c   1.000
_cell.angle_alpha   90.00
_cell.angle_beta   90.00
_cell.angle_gamma   90.00
#
_symmetry.space_group_name_H-M   'P 1'
#
loop_
_entity.id
_entity.type
_entity.pdbx_description
1 polymer ?
#
loop_
_entity_poly.entity_id
_entity_poly.type
_entity_poly.pdbx_seq_one_letter_code
_entity_poly.pdbx_strand_id
1 'polypeptide(L)'
;MAEDIHVLLLDYTSPISLSKALISLQLLHSRVKHITIINKGDLVPSLHIPALPQPVTYQKIIMGNLGRTIQQLVRASGCEYTLFLYDHDYLTEKIQHVLLQLEKDNMMMVDSYRVRDLTIQRPFLVKTRLLQQSSSLLERQVPFKEAVLPCWFSRLNAVNTIMISEGAVKQTRSVANHTSFYKQEMIQKYFSRPINLTESPSISIMLANYNMEQYIDIALASCFYQTVQPDQILVIDDGSRDRSYEKIQKWNGVIPLESFQQINSGKARAFNQLLPQIKSDFVLELDADDWLDPDAMAVLKQHLAHLSEEVSVLYGNLRFWKQQNNGDVIFKGIRKGKPVYNQQDLIEYPFPLGPRIYRTSALKENGGFPVKDFQDGRLYEDVLVLNDLLKKGRLHYENFTIYNVRRHHASITKKNYSKWSEFIKYLD
;
A
#
# COMPACT_ATOMS: atom_id res chain seq x y z
N MET A 1 -6.38 9.65 39.81
CA MET A 1 -5.55 8.93 38.82
C MET A 1 -4.71 9.97 38.12
N ALA A 2 -3.45 9.67 37.79
CA ALA A 2 -2.61 10.63 37.08
C ALA A 2 -3.11 10.77 35.62
N GLU A 3 -3.05 11.97 35.08
CA GLU A 3 -3.25 12.20 33.65
C GLU A 3 -2.08 11.57 32.87
N ASP A 4 -2.35 10.48 32.17
CA ASP A 4 -1.34 9.59 31.58
C ASP A 4 -1.65 9.14 30.15
N ILE A 5 -2.75 9.63 29.57
CA ILE A 5 -3.18 9.34 28.19
C ILE A 5 -2.97 10.56 27.29
N HIS A 6 -2.22 10.38 26.19
CA HIS A 6 -2.25 11.27 25.03
C HIS A 6 -3.28 10.75 24.02
N VAL A 7 -4.30 11.53 23.72
CA VAL A 7 -5.30 11.17 22.70
C VAL A 7 -4.91 11.72 21.34
N LEU A 8 -4.86 10.86 20.32
CA LEU A 8 -4.63 11.21 18.93
C LEU A 8 -5.92 11.02 18.12
N LEU A 9 -6.48 12.13 17.64
CA LEU A 9 -7.65 12.15 16.75
C LEU A 9 -7.15 12.17 15.29
N LEU A 10 -7.41 11.09 14.55
CA LEU A 10 -6.80 10.83 13.24
C LEU A 10 -7.74 11.18 12.08
N ASP A 11 -7.36 12.21 11.31
CA ASP A 11 -7.98 12.62 10.04
C ASP A 11 -9.50 12.84 10.08
N TYR A 12 -10.02 13.46 11.13
CA TYR A 12 -11.44 13.81 11.16
C TYR A 12 -11.82 14.72 9.99
N THR A 13 -12.71 14.25 9.12
CA THR A 13 -13.11 14.97 7.89
C THR A 13 -14.34 15.84 8.09
N SER A 14 -15.11 15.58 9.14
CA SER A 14 -16.36 16.27 9.45
C SER A 14 -16.25 17.07 10.76
N PRO A 15 -16.57 18.37 10.74
CA PRO A 15 -16.70 19.19 11.95
C PRO A 15 -17.58 18.56 13.04
N ILE A 16 -18.71 17.99 12.63
CA ILE A 16 -19.68 17.37 13.53
C ILE A 16 -19.07 16.13 14.20
N SER A 17 -18.35 15.32 13.42
CA SER A 17 -17.70 14.11 13.93
C SER A 17 -16.58 14.47 14.91
N LEU A 18 -15.77 15.47 14.58
CA LEU A 18 -14.68 15.94 15.44
C LEU A 18 -15.22 16.52 16.75
N SER A 19 -16.24 17.38 16.68
CA SER A 19 -16.90 17.95 17.86
C SER A 19 -17.44 16.85 18.77
N LYS A 20 -18.13 15.85 18.20
CA LYS A 20 -18.66 14.72 18.97
C LYS A 20 -17.55 13.88 19.63
N ALA A 21 -16.46 13.63 18.93
CA ALA A 21 -15.29 12.93 19.48
C ALA A 21 -14.70 13.71 20.66
N LEU A 22 -14.46 15.01 20.49
CA LEU A 22 -13.92 15.89 21.53
C LEU A 22 -14.80 15.92 22.78
N ILE A 23 -16.12 16.09 22.63
CA ILE A 23 -17.07 16.06 23.76
C ILE A 23 -17.00 14.70 24.47
N SER A 24 -16.94 13.59 23.73
CA SER A 24 -16.91 12.26 24.31
C SER A 24 -15.65 11.96 25.14
N LEU A 25 -14.56 12.71 24.95
CA LEU A 25 -13.34 12.53 25.75
C LEU A 25 -13.51 13.00 27.21
N GLN A 26 -14.56 13.78 27.53
CA GLN A 26 -14.91 14.13 28.91
C GLN A 26 -15.19 12.89 29.78
N LEU A 27 -15.61 11.78 29.15
CA LEU A 27 -15.80 10.49 29.82
C LEU A 27 -14.49 9.92 30.40
N LEU A 28 -13.34 10.39 29.93
CA LEU A 28 -12.01 9.99 30.37
C LEU A 28 -11.19 11.17 30.95
N HIS A 29 -11.84 12.27 31.33
CA HIS A 29 -11.16 13.51 31.71
C HIS A 29 -10.09 13.34 32.80
N SER A 30 -10.26 12.39 33.72
CA SER A 30 -9.34 12.13 34.84
C SER A 30 -8.03 11.44 34.42
N ARG A 31 -7.90 11.02 33.16
CA ARG A 31 -6.72 10.34 32.61
C ARG A 31 -6.17 10.97 31.35
N VAL A 32 -6.99 11.70 30.58
CA VAL A 32 -6.50 12.42 29.40
C VAL A 32 -5.66 13.60 29.86
N LYS A 33 -4.39 13.63 29.43
CA LYS A 33 -3.45 14.72 29.70
C LYS A 33 -3.47 15.79 28.62
N HIS A 34 -3.47 15.37 27.36
CA HIS A 34 -3.58 16.26 26.21
C HIS A 34 -4.14 15.54 25.00
N ILE A 35 -4.72 16.33 24.10
CA ILE A 35 -5.40 15.86 22.89
C ILE A 35 -4.71 16.49 21.69
N THR A 36 -4.39 15.69 20.67
CA THR A 36 -3.86 16.20 19.41
C THR A 36 -4.73 15.77 18.24
N ILE A 37 -5.18 16.75 17.48
CA ILE A 37 -5.92 16.57 16.25
C ILE A 37 -4.92 16.54 15.09
N ILE A 38 -4.78 15.38 14.46
CA ILE A 38 -3.89 15.17 13.31
C ILE A 38 -4.68 15.27 12.02
N ASN A 39 -4.36 16.24 11.16
CA ASN A 39 -5.10 16.48 9.92
C ASN A 39 -4.20 16.82 8.71
N LYS A 40 -4.82 16.84 7.52
CA LYS A 40 -4.16 17.08 6.23
C LYS A 40 -3.90 18.55 5.88
N GLY A 41 -4.46 19.52 6.61
CA GLY A 41 -4.41 20.94 6.23
C GLY A 41 -5.44 21.81 6.94
N ASP A 42 -5.67 23.02 6.43
CA ASP A 42 -6.38 24.16 7.07
C ASP A 42 -7.90 23.98 7.29
N LEU A 43 -8.40 22.74 7.35
CA LEU A 43 -9.84 22.45 7.40
C LEU A 43 -10.45 22.50 8.82
N VAL A 44 -9.74 23.07 9.79
CA VAL A 44 -10.18 23.09 11.21
C VAL A 44 -10.07 24.44 11.96
N PRO A 45 -9.44 25.53 11.47
CA PRO A 45 -9.39 26.79 12.25
C PRO A 45 -10.75 27.41 12.57
N SER A 46 -11.82 27.04 11.85
CA SER A 46 -13.18 27.58 12.03
C SER A 46 -14.11 26.72 12.90
N LEU A 47 -13.62 25.60 13.46
CA LEU A 47 -14.43 24.79 14.37
C LEU A 47 -14.44 25.39 15.77
N HIS A 48 -15.64 25.62 16.30
CA HIS A 48 -15.81 25.87 17.73
C HIS A 48 -15.44 24.60 18.49
N ILE A 49 -14.23 24.58 19.05
CA ILE A 49 -13.78 23.52 19.95
C ILE A 49 -14.57 23.71 21.25
N PRO A 50 -15.30 22.69 21.72
CA PRO A 50 -15.95 22.77 23.02
C PRO A 50 -14.88 23.05 24.09
N ALA A 51 -15.22 23.85 25.10
CA ALA A 51 -14.31 24.11 26.22
C ALA A 51 -14.02 22.78 26.93
N LEU A 52 -12.81 22.25 26.71
CA LEU A 52 -12.31 21.05 27.37
C LEU A 52 -11.28 21.46 28.41
N PRO A 53 -11.23 20.78 29.58
CA PRO A 53 -10.24 21.08 30.60
C PRO A 53 -8.82 20.72 30.15
N GLN A 54 -8.67 19.76 29.21
CA GLN A 54 -7.38 19.35 28.67
C GLN A 54 -6.95 20.23 27.49
N PRO A 55 -5.63 20.48 27.33
CA PRO A 55 -5.11 21.16 26.16
C PRO A 55 -5.36 20.38 24.87
N VAL A 56 -5.90 21.06 23.87
CA VAL A 56 -6.14 20.55 22.51
C VAL A 56 -5.17 21.22 21.54
N THR A 57 -4.37 20.43 20.84
CA THR A 57 -3.40 20.92 19.85
C THR A 57 -3.73 20.41 18.45
N TYR A 58 -3.29 21.16 17.44
CA TYR A 58 -3.42 20.80 16.04
C TYR A 58 -2.07 20.44 15.46
N GLN A 59 -2.00 19.31 14.75
CA GLN A 59 -0.81 18.84 14.09
C GLN A 59 -1.09 18.52 12.62
N LYS A 60 -0.43 19.25 11.71
CA LYS A 60 -0.42 18.89 10.28
C LYS A 60 0.43 17.64 10.08
N ILE A 61 0.01 16.76 9.16
CA ILE A 61 0.79 15.59 8.77
C ILE A 61 2.14 16.05 8.15
N ILE A 62 3.23 15.47 8.66
CA ILE A 62 4.60 15.87 8.33
C ILE A 62 5.02 15.19 7.04
N MET A 63 5.30 15.99 6.00
CA MET A 63 5.72 15.48 4.68
C MET A 63 4.79 14.40 4.12
N GLY A 64 3.48 14.47 4.42
CA GLY A 64 2.50 13.46 3.99
C GLY A 64 2.57 12.11 4.71
N ASN A 65 3.44 11.96 5.73
CA ASN A 65 3.65 10.69 6.44
C ASN A 65 3.02 10.71 7.84
N LEU A 66 1.86 10.05 7.99
CA LEU A 66 1.12 9.97 9.25
C LEU A 66 1.93 9.27 10.35
N GLY A 67 2.62 8.18 10.03
CA GLY A 67 3.37 7.43 11.04
C GLY A 67 4.54 8.20 11.61
N ARG A 68 5.23 9.00 10.78
CA ARG A 68 6.26 9.95 11.23
C ARG A 68 5.68 11.02 12.16
N THR A 69 4.49 11.52 11.85
CA THR A 69 3.78 12.48 12.72
C THR A 69 3.43 11.84 14.06
N ILE A 70 2.86 10.63 14.05
CA ILE A 70 2.56 9.88 15.28
C ILE A 70 3.84 9.70 16.10
N GLN A 71 4.96 9.32 15.47
CA GLN A 71 6.22 9.13 16.18
C GLN A 71 6.74 10.39 16.87
N GLN A 72 6.72 11.53 16.20
CA GLN A 72 7.14 12.77 16.80
C GLN A 72 6.28 13.14 18.02
N LEU A 73 4.96 12.98 17.90
CA LEU A 73 4.02 13.27 18.98
C LEU A 73 4.21 12.33 20.18
N VAL A 74 4.35 11.03 19.92
CA VAL A 74 4.55 10.00 20.94
C VAL A 74 5.87 10.23 21.71
N ARG A 75 6.95 10.63 21.03
CA ARG A 75 8.24 10.98 21.67
C ARG A 75 8.15 12.22 22.56
N ALA A 76 7.31 13.19 22.21
CA ALA A 76 7.13 14.43 22.97
C ALA A 76 6.05 14.34 24.07
N SER A 77 5.22 13.30 24.06
CA SER A 77 4.01 13.23 24.89
C SER A 77 4.28 13.19 26.41
N GLY A 78 5.32 12.47 26.84
CA GLY A 78 5.52 12.14 28.25
C GLY A 78 4.37 11.34 28.89
N CYS A 79 3.45 10.79 28.09
CA CYS A 79 2.30 9.99 28.54
C CYS A 79 2.65 8.50 28.54
N GLU A 80 2.12 7.75 29.50
CA GLU A 80 2.28 6.29 29.53
C GLU A 80 1.55 5.63 28.34
N TYR A 81 0.38 6.17 27.99
CA TYR A 81 -0.50 5.63 26.96
C TYR A 81 -0.74 6.63 25.83
N THR A 82 -0.93 6.06 24.63
CA THR A 82 -1.48 6.74 23.47
C THR A 82 -2.82 6.09 23.13
N LEU A 83 -3.88 6.89 23.09
CA LEU A 83 -5.23 6.47 22.69
C LEU A 83 -5.52 7.01 21.28
N PHE A 84 -6.03 6.16 20.40
CA PHE A 84 -6.38 6.54 19.02
C PHE A 84 -7.90 6.57 18.86
N LEU A 85 -8.39 7.65 18.26
CA LEU A 85 -9.72 7.68 17.64
C LEU A 85 -9.56 8.05 16.17
N TYR A 86 -10.30 7.38 15.31
CA TYR A 86 -10.25 7.57 13.86
C TYR A 86 -11.43 8.43 13.42
N ASP A 87 -11.40 8.94 12.18
CA ASP A 87 -12.53 9.69 11.62
C ASP A 87 -13.88 9.00 11.89
N HIS A 88 -14.86 9.80 12.31
CA HIS A 88 -16.18 9.40 12.79
C HIS A 88 -16.28 8.71 14.15
N ASP A 89 -15.19 8.26 14.77
CA ASP A 89 -15.25 7.60 16.07
C ASP A 89 -15.59 8.60 17.20
N TYR A 90 -16.33 8.15 18.20
CA TYR A 90 -16.55 8.83 19.48
C TYR A 90 -16.77 7.80 20.59
N LEU A 91 -16.44 8.16 21.83
CA LEU A 91 -16.62 7.30 23.00
C LEU A 91 -18.08 7.31 23.48
N THR A 92 -18.53 6.22 24.08
CA THR A 92 -19.81 6.14 24.79
C THR A 92 -19.58 5.92 26.28
N GLU A 93 -20.61 6.13 27.11
CA GLU A 93 -20.56 5.91 28.57
C GLU A 93 -19.97 4.54 28.97
N LYS A 94 -20.13 3.52 28.12
CA LYS A 94 -19.54 2.20 28.36
C LYS A 94 -18.02 2.23 28.58
N ILE A 95 -17.32 3.23 28.03
CA ILE A 95 -15.86 3.37 28.22
C ILE A 95 -15.48 3.53 29.69
N GLN A 96 -16.37 4.07 30.53
CA GLN A 96 -16.12 4.23 31.97
C GLN A 96 -16.04 2.89 32.70
N HIS A 97 -16.55 1.81 32.10
CA HIS A 97 -16.46 0.45 32.63
C HIS A 97 -15.28 -0.34 32.05
N VAL A 98 -14.48 0.26 31.17
CA VAL A 98 -13.29 -0.37 30.59
C VAL A 98 -12.07 0.00 31.44
N LEU A 99 -11.37 -1.01 31.96
CA LEU A 99 -10.09 -0.79 32.64
C LEU A 99 -9.00 -0.47 31.61
N LEU A 100 -8.71 0.82 31.39
CA LEU A 100 -7.73 1.30 30.41
C LEU A 100 -6.27 1.13 30.87
N GLN A 101 -5.89 -0.07 31.31
CA GLN A 101 -4.54 -0.37 31.81
C GLN A 101 -3.94 -1.56 31.05
N LEU A 102 -2.64 -1.49 30.75
CA LEU A 102 -1.90 -2.55 30.07
C LEU A 102 -0.76 -3.02 30.97
N GLU A 103 -0.80 -4.27 31.41
CA GLU A 103 0.20 -4.80 32.35
C GLU A 103 1.61 -4.85 31.73
N LYS A 104 1.71 -5.25 30.46
CA LYS A 104 2.98 -5.46 29.75
C LYS A 104 3.12 -4.53 28.56
N ASP A 105 4.37 -4.24 28.19
CA ASP A 105 4.69 -3.35 27.07
C ASP A 105 4.30 -3.94 25.70
N ASN A 106 4.19 -5.27 25.59
CA ASN A 106 3.73 -5.96 24.38
C ASN A 106 2.21 -6.18 24.35
N MET A 107 1.43 -5.44 25.14
CA MET A 107 -0.03 -5.50 25.11
C MET A 107 -0.61 -4.26 24.46
N MET A 108 -1.78 -4.41 23.83
CA MET A 108 -2.59 -3.28 23.37
C MET A 108 -4.07 -3.59 23.44
N MET A 109 -4.87 -2.55 23.59
CA MET A 109 -6.31 -2.65 23.39
C MET A 109 -6.65 -2.36 21.94
N VAL A 110 -7.56 -3.15 21.40
CA VAL A 110 -8.07 -3.00 20.04
C VAL A 110 -9.57 -2.78 20.07
N ASP A 111 -10.02 -1.86 19.23
CA ASP A 111 -11.43 -1.71 18.86
C ASP A 111 -11.72 -2.57 17.62
N SER A 112 -12.99 -2.94 17.45
CA SER A 112 -13.46 -3.54 16.21
C SER A 112 -14.80 -2.97 15.81
N TYR A 113 -14.94 -2.69 14.52
CA TYR A 113 -16.20 -2.28 13.93
C TYR A 113 -16.49 -3.10 12.68
N ARG A 114 -17.78 -3.19 12.32
CA ARG A 114 -18.23 -3.91 11.14
C ARG A 114 -18.52 -2.96 9.99
N VAL A 115 -18.07 -3.33 8.81
CA VAL A 115 -18.42 -2.70 7.53
C VAL A 115 -18.99 -3.79 6.63
N ARG A 116 -20.32 -3.83 6.49
CA ARG A 116 -21.02 -4.96 5.85
C ARG A 116 -20.59 -6.28 6.52
N ASP A 117 -20.00 -7.19 5.76
CA ASP A 117 -19.55 -8.52 6.22
C ASP A 117 -18.10 -8.51 6.75
N LEU A 118 -17.40 -7.38 6.67
CA LEU A 118 -16.02 -7.26 7.09
C LEU A 118 -15.92 -6.74 8.53
N THR A 119 -15.11 -7.41 9.34
CA THR A 119 -14.73 -6.93 10.68
C THR A 119 -13.35 -6.31 10.60
N ILE A 120 -13.26 -5.02 10.92
CA ILE A 120 -12.00 -4.27 10.92
C ILE A 120 -11.60 -4.03 12.36
N GLN A 121 -10.43 -4.54 12.74
CA GLN A 121 -9.81 -4.26 14.03
C GLN A 121 -8.94 -3.03 13.91
N ARG A 122 -8.74 -2.25 14.98
CA ARG A 122 -7.85 -1.08 14.99
C ARG A 122 -7.24 -0.89 16.38
N PRO A 123 -5.96 -0.48 16.49
CA PRO A 123 -5.39 -0.08 17.77
C PRO A 123 -6.23 1.01 18.44
N PHE A 124 -6.62 0.80 19.70
CA PHE A 124 -7.39 1.77 20.47
C PHE A 124 -6.53 2.40 21.57
N LEU A 125 -5.93 1.60 22.45
CA LEU A 125 -5.04 2.05 23.51
C LEU A 125 -3.73 1.28 23.44
N VAL A 126 -2.62 2.00 23.36
CA VAL A 126 -1.27 1.43 23.24
C VAL A 126 -0.36 2.09 24.26
N LYS A 127 0.55 1.33 24.87
CA LYS A 127 1.65 1.95 25.62
C LYS A 127 2.52 2.78 24.68
N THR A 128 2.76 4.04 25.03
CA THR A 128 3.57 4.98 24.26
C THR A 128 4.96 4.41 23.95
N ARG A 129 5.55 3.65 24.89
CA ARG A 129 6.84 2.98 24.70
C ARG A 129 6.83 1.95 23.56
N LEU A 130 5.75 1.19 23.38
CA LEU A 130 5.66 0.20 22.30
C LEU A 130 5.73 0.90 20.93
N LEU A 131 5.03 2.02 20.78
CA LEU A 131 5.12 2.85 19.59
C LEU A 131 6.56 3.34 19.39
N GLN A 132 7.22 3.88 20.41
CA GLN A 132 8.60 4.38 20.32
C GLN A 132 9.61 3.30 19.89
N GLN A 133 9.50 2.09 20.44
CA GLN A 133 10.40 0.96 20.13
C GLN A 133 10.23 0.41 18.71
N SER A 134 9.10 0.69 18.06
CA SER A 134 8.75 0.18 16.73
C SER A 134 8.64 1.29 15.68
N SER A 135 9.37 2.39 15.87
CA SER A 135 9.28 3.59 15.03
C SER A 135 9.57 3.34 13.56
N SER A 136 10.52 2.46 13.25
CA SER A 136 10.88 2.14 11.87
C SER A 136 9.74 1.51 11.06
N LEU A 137 8.81 0.81 11.73
CA LEU A 137 7.61 0.24 11.09
C LEU A 137 6.56 1.32 10.81
N LEU A 138 6.35 2.23 11.77
CA LEU A 138 5.40 3.33 11.63
C LEU A 138 5.80 4.33 10.54
N GLU A 139 7.09 4.63 10.43
CA GLU A 139 7.58 5.67 9.52
C GLU A 139 7.54 5.25 8.03
N ARG A 140 7.22 3.99 7.69
CA ARG A 140 7.12 3.53 6.30
C ARG A 140 5.90 4.14 5.61
N GLN A 141 6.10 4.64 4.40
CA GLN A 141 4.99 5.13 3.58
C GLN A 141 4.14 3.97 3.08
N VAL A 142 2.82 4.15 3.11
CA VAL A 142 1.83 3.17 2.68
C VAL A 142 0.84 3.84 1.72
N PRO A 143 0.15 3.08 0.85
CA PRO A 143 -0.75 3.67 -0.15
C PRO A 143 -1.92 4.47 0.44
N PHE A 144 -2.33 4.10 1.66
CA PHE A 144 -3.40 4.77 2.41
C PHE A 144 -2.86 5.06 3.80
N LYS A 145 -2.95 6.30 4.26
CA LYS A 145 -2.48 6.65 5.60
C LYS A 145 -3.26 5.94 6.71
N GLU A 146 -4.53 5.63 6.45
CA GLU A 146 -5.39 4.86 7.34
C GLU A 146 -4.87 3.42 7.52
N ALA A 147 -4.02 2.95 6.60
CA ALA A 147 -3.32 1.67 6.71
C ALA A 147 -2.05 1.73 7.58
N VAL A 148 -1.55 2.90 8.02
CA VAL A 148 -0.30 3.00 8.80
C VAL A 148 -0.34 2.17 10.07
N LEU A 149 -1.37 2.34 10.91
CA LEU A 149 -1.53 1.58 12.15
C LEU A 149 -1.84 0.08 11.90
N PRO A 150 -2.71 -0.28 10.94
CA PRO A 150 -2.87 -1.66 10.47
C PRO A 150 -1.55 -2.35 10.07
N CYS A 151 -0.77 -1.72 9.20
CA CYS A 151 0.54 -2.19 8.74
C CYS A 151 1.54 -2.34 9.89
N TRP A 152 1.60 -1.32 10.75
CA TRP A 152 2.44 -1.36 11.93
C TRP A 152 2.08 -2.55 12.81
N PHE A 153 0.80 -2.71 13.13
CA PHE A 153 0.30 -3.77 13.98
C PHE A 153 0.59 -5.17 13.42
N SER A 154 0.42 -5.38 12.11
CA SER A 154 0.65 -6.68 11.48
C SER A 154 2.13 -7.09 11.41
N ARG A 155 3.05 -6.17 11.74
CA ARG A 155 4.50 -6.41 11.79
C ARG A 155 5.09 -6.40 13.20
N LEU A 156 4.27 -6.26 14.22
CA LEU A 156 4.72 -6.43 15.59
C LEU A 156 4.88 -7.91 15.93
N ASN A 157 6.03 -8.26 16.52
CA ASN A 157 6.28 -9.59 17.05
C ASN A 157 5.65 -9.75 18.43
N ALA A 158 5.00 -10.88 18.69
CA ALA A 158 4.55 -11.29 20.03
C ALA A 158 3.71 -10.24 20.81
N VAL A 159 2.80 -9.55 20.12
CA VAL A 159 1.85 -8.61 20.74
C VAL A 159 0.54 -9.31 21.10
N ASN A 160 0.13 -9.12 22.36
CA ASN A 160 -1.15 -9.59 22.90
C ASN A 160 -2.20 -8.49 22.76
N THR A 161 -3.38 -8.85 22.28
CA THR A 161 -4.51 -7.91 22.12
C THR A 161 -5.59 -8.15 23.17
N ILE A 162 -6.15 -7.06 23.68
CA ILE A 162 -7.36 -7.05 24.49
C ILE A 162 -8.46 -6.35 23.70
N MET A 163 -9.58 -7.03 23.45
CA MET A 163 -10.74 -6.40 22.83
C MET A 163 -11.40 -5.47 23.83
N ILE A 164 -11.67 -4.22 23.44
CA ILE A 164 -12.49 -3.33 24.28
C ILE A 164 -13.94 -3.79 24.31
N SER A 165 -14.68 -3.40 25.36
CA SER A 165 -16.09 -3.77 25.49
C SER A 165 -16.91 -3.26 24.30
N GLU A 166 -17.79 -4.11 23.76
CA GLU A 166 -18.59 -3.79 22.59
C GLU A 166 -19.42 -2.51 22.78
N GLY A 167 -19.27 -1.58 21.84
CA GLY A 167 -19.96 -0.30 21.83
C GLY A 167 -19.34 0.79 22.71
N ALA A 168 -18.18 0.55 23.33
CA ALA A 168 -17.41 1.62 23.98
C ALA A 168 -16.96 2.71 23.01
N VAL A 169 -16.69 2.33 21.75
CA VAL A 169 -16.49 3.24 20.63
C VAL A 169 -17.68 3.08 19.68
N LYS A 170 -18.20 4.20 19.16
CA LYS A 170 -19.22 4.23 18.11
C LYS A 170 -18.81 5.20 17.01
N GLN A 171 -19.41 5.02 15.84
CA GLN A 171 -19.19 5.90 14.70
C GLN A 171 -20.38 6.81 14.44
N THR A 172 -20.13 8.07 14.09
CA THR A 172 -21.16 8.93 13.50
C THR A 172 -21.58 8.39 12.15
N ARG A 173 -22.80 8.71 11.69
CA ARG A 173 -23.21 8.38 10.32
C ARG A 173 -22.26 9.08 9.34
N SER A 174 -21.58 8.29 8.51
CA SER A 174 -20.82 8.79 7.37
C SER A 174 -21.59 8.49 6.09
N VAL A 175 -21.44 9.36 5.08
CA VAL A 175 -21.90 9.05 3.73
C VAL A 175 -20.85 8.15 3.10
N ALA A 176 -21.04 6.84 3.24
CA ALA A 176 -20.17 5.86 2.59
C ALA A 176 -20.29 6.02 1.07
N ASN A 177 -19.24 6.52 0.43
CA ASN A 177 -19.12 6.49 -1.02
C ASN A 177 -18.34 5.24 -1.45
N HIS A 178 -18.48 4.88 -2.72
CA HIS A 178 -17.82 3.70 -3.28
C HIS A 178 -16.30 3.68 -3.00
N THR A 179 -15.62 4.83 -3.04
CA THR A 179 -14.19 4.89 -2.73
C THR A 179 -13.87 4.58 -1.27
N SER A 180 -14.61 5.15 -0.33
CA SER A 180 -14.40 4.94 1.10
C SER A 180 -14.57 3.48 1.50
N PHE A 181 -15.56 2.79 0.93
CA PHE A 181 -15.79 1.37 1.15
C PHE A 181 -14.60 0.53 0.65
N TYR A 182 -14.20 0.69 -0.61
CA TYR A 182 -13.09 -0.08 -1.17
C TYR A 182 -11.77 0.18 -0.43
N LYS A 183 -11.53 1.40 0.06
CA LYS A 183 -10.37 1.67 0.92
C LYS A 183 -10.42 0.85 2.21
N GLN A 184 -11.58 0.74 2.84
CA GLN A 184 -11.74 -0.06 4.06
C GLN A 184 -11.48 -1.55 3.83
N GLU A 185 -11.98 -2.11 2.71
CA GLU A 185 -11.66 -3.50 2.32
C GLU A 185 -10.14 -3.69 2.15
N MET A 186 -9.48 -2.73 1.49
CA MET A 186 -8.03 -2.77 1.32
C MET A 186 -7.27 -2.65 2.63
N ILE A 187 -7.68 -1.75 3.52
CA ILE A 187 -7.06 -1.54 4.83
C ILE A 187 -7.13 -2.81 5.68
N GLN A 188 -8.23 -3.55 5.61
CA GLN A 188 -8.37 -4.82 6.32
C GLN A 188 -7.28 -5.82 5.93
N LYS A 189 -6.91 -5.90 4.64
CA LYS A 189 -5.83 -6.81 4.20
C LYS A 189 -4.48 -6.51 4.87
N TYR A 190 -4.22 -5.26 5.26
CA TYR A 190 -2.97 -4.87 5.93
C TYR A 190 -2.87 -5.34 7.39
N PHE A 191 -3.97 -5.82 7.99
CA PHE A 191 -3.94 -6.48 9.30
C PHE A 191 -3.37 -7.90 9.24
N SER A 192 -3.34 -8.51 8.04
CA SER A 192 -2.87 -9.88 7.88
C SER A 192 -1.38 -9.99 8.22
N ARG A 193 -1.07 -10.95 9.08
CA ARG A 193 0.31 -11.25 9.50
C ARG A 193 1.02 -12.10 8.44
N PRO A 194 2.37 -12.06 8.40
CA PRO A 194 3.14 -12.96 7.56
C PRO A 194 2.84 -14.42 7.89
N ILE A 195 2.74 -15.25 6.85
CA ILE A 195 2.62 -16.69 6.93
C ILE A 195 3.74 -17.33 6.09
N ASN A 196 4.25 -18.47 6.56
CA ASN A 196 5.21 -19.26 5.80
C ASN A 196 4.46 -20.29 4.95
N LEU A 197 4.56 -20.18 3.63
CA LEU A 197 4.12 -21.21 2.69
C LEU A 197 5.36 -22.01 2.26
N THR A 198 5.36 -23.31 2.51
CA THR A 198 6.51 -24.19 2.29
C THR A 198 6.54 -24.86 0.91
N GLU A 199 5.41 -24.90 0.21
CA GLU A 199 5.30 -25.56 -1.10
C GLU A 199 4.54 -24.67 -2.08
N SER A 200 5.27 -23.96 -2.95
CA SER A 200 4.70 -23.23 -4.09
C SER A 200 5.84 -22.73 -5.00
N PRO A 201 5.54 -22.42 -6.28
CA PRO A 201 6.55 -21.84 -7.16
C PRO A 201 7.17 -20.57 -6.57
N SER A 202 8.46 -20.40 -6.82
CA SER A 202 9.19 -19.20 -6.38
C SER A 202 8.84 -18.00 -7.27
N ILE A 203 8.73 -16.81 -6.66
CA ILE A 203 8.32 -15.59 -7.33
C ILE A 203 9.30 -14.46 -6.98
N SER A 204 9.94 -13.91 -8.01
CA SER A 204 10.69 -12.66 -7.92
C SER A 204 9.82 -11.48 -8.34
N ILE A 205 10.13 -10.28 -7.84
CA ILE A 205 9.58 -9.02 -8.33
C ILE A 205 10.70 -8.27 -9.06
N MET A 206 10.42 -7.77 -10.26
CA MET A 206 11.33 -6.86 -10.98
C MET A 206 10.70 -5.49 -11.13
N LEU A 207 11.50 -4.44 -10.92
CA LEU A 207 11.05 -3.05 -10.92
C LEU A 207 12.09 -2.16 -11.58
N ALA A 208 11.64 -1.32 -12.50
CA ALA A 208 12.46 -0.28 -13.11
C ALA A 208 12.05 1.08 -12.55
N ASN A 209 13.02 1.88 -12.13
CA ASN A 209 12.80 3.19 -11.53
C ASN A 209 13.47 4.28 -12.37
N TYR A 210 12.72 5.34 -12.71
CA TYR A 210 13.27 6.54 -13.33
C TYR A 210 12.51 7.77 -12.83
N ASN A 211 13.16 8.58 -11.99
CA ASN A 211 12.60 9.80 -11.39
C ASN A 211 11.27 9.60 -10.63
N MET A 212 11.16 8.53 -9.83
CA MET A 212 9.96 8.21 -9.05
C MET A 212 10.15 8.41 -7.53
N GLU A 213 10.91 9.44 -7.10
CA GLU A 213 11.19 9.73 -5.69
C GLU A 213 9.92 9.80 -4.85
N GLN A 214 8.83 10.32 -5.42
CA GLN A 214 7.55 10.47 -4.72
C GLN A 214 6.85 9.14 -4.44
N TYR A 215 7.14 8.08 -5.19
CA TYR A 215 6.31 6.86 -5.20
C TYR A 215 7.04 5.60 -4.80
N ILE A 216 8.35 5.54 -5.03
CA ILE A 216 9.14 4.32 -4.85
C ILE A 216 9.07 3.73 -3.43
N ASP A 217 8.96 4.57 -2.40
CA ASP A 217 8.79 4.11 -1.02
C ASP A 217 7.49 3.31 -0.83
N ILE A 218 6.41 3.68 -1.52
CA ILE A 218 5.12 2.99 -1.42
C ILE A 218 5.17 1.66 -2.18
N ALA A 219 5.82 1.62 -3.35
CA ALA A 219 6.00 0.39 -4.11
C ALA A 219 6.80 -0.65 -3.29
N LEU A 220 7.94 -0.26 -2.73
CA LEU A 220 8.78 -1.13 -1.91
C LEU A 220 8.14 -1.49 -0.57
N ALA A 221 7.41 -0.56 0.06
CA ALA A 221 6.61 -0.88 1.24
C ALA A 221 5.54 -1.93 0.94
N SER A 222 4.92 -1.92 -0.24
CA SER A 222 3.94 -2.96 -0.61
C SER A 222 4.55 -4.35 -0.74
N CYS A 223 5.85 -4.44 -1.07
CA CYS A 223 6.61 -5.69 -1.05
C CYS A 223 6.92 -6.13 0.39
N PHE A 224 7.36 -5.20 1.25
CA PHE A 224 7.60 -5.48 2.68
C PHE A 224 6.33 -5.97 3.40
N TYR A 225 5.18 -5.39 3.06
CA TYR A 225 3.90 -5.74 3.68
C TYR A 225 3.23 -7.00 3.10
N GLN A 226 3.90 -7.76 2.23
CA GLN A 226 3.38 -9.05 1.79
C GLN A 226 3.22 -10.06 2.93
N THR A 227 2.09 -10.77 2.96
CA THR A 227 1.83 -11.88 3.90
C THR A 227 2.71 -13.09 3.58
N VAL A 228 3.08 -13.27 2.32
CA VAL A 228 4.08 -14.24 1.88
C VAL A 228 5.18 -13.45 1.18
N GLN A 229 6.41 -13.55 1.66
CA GLN A 229 7.49 -12.76 1.07
C GLN A 229 7.81 -13.24 -0.36
N PRO A 230 8.12 -12.32 -1.30
CA PRO A 230 8.72 -12.70 -2.56
C PRO A 230 10.12 -13.28 -2.32
N ASP A 231 10.57 -14.16 -3.22
CA ASP A 231 11.85 -14.85 -3.10
C ASP A 231 13.03 -13.92 -3.45
N GLN A 232 12.80 -12.96 -4.36
CA GLN A 232 13.76 -11.92 -4.71
C GLN A 232 13.01 -10.63 -5.10
N ILE A 233 13.61 -9.48 -4.83
CA ILE A 233 13.16 -8.19 -5.37
C ILE A 233 14.35 -7.57 -6.08
N LEU A 234 14.20 -7.28 -7.36
CA LEU A 234 15.23 -6.73 -8.21
C LEU A 234 14.79 -5.33 -8.65
N VAL A 235 15.52 -4.31 -8.25
CA VAL A 235 15.23 -2.93 -8.63
C VAL A 235 16.38 -2.37 -9.44
N ILE A 236 16.10 -1.81 -10.61
CA ILE A 236 17.09 -1.06 -11.38
C ILE A 236 16.71 0.41 -11.48
N ASP A 237 17.63 1.28 -11.07
CA ASP A 237 17.54 2.71 -11.34
C ASP A 237 18.07 3.02 -12.75
N ASP A 238 17.19 3.47 -13.63
CA ASP A 238 17.47 3.79 -15.03
C ASP A 238 17.99 5.23 -15.18
N GLY A 239 18.98 5.61 -14.35
CA GLY A 239 19.67 6.89 -14.41
C GLY A 239 18.83 8.07 -13.89
N SER A 240 18.18 7.91 -12.73
CA SER A 240 17.40 8.98 -12.11
C SER A 240 18.25 10.18 -11.71
N ARG A 241 17.63 11.36 -11.71
CA ARG A 241 18.23 12.64 -11.27
C ARG A 241 17.62 13.16 -9.97
N ASP A 242 16.57 12.51 -9.48
CA ASP A 242 15.98 12.76 -8.17
C ASP A 242 16.58 11.84 -7.10
N ARG A 243 16.04 11.84 -5.88
CA ARG A 243 16.56 11.02 -4.78
C ARG A 243 15.95 9.61 -4.72
N SER A 244 15.33 9.13 -5.81
CA SER A 244 14.70 7.81 -5.83
C SER A 244 15.70 6.68 -5.60
N TYR A 245 16.91 6.76 -6.16
CA TYR A 245 17.94 5.75 -5.93
C TYR A 245 18.40 5.71 -4.46
N GLU A 246 18.62 6.87 -3.83
CA GLU A 246 18.96 6.94 -2.39
C GLU A 246 17.86 6.32 -1.51
N LYS A 247 16.59 6.45 -1.93
CA LYS A 247 15.46 5.81 -1.24
C LYS A 247 15.48 4.31 -1.42
N ILE A 248 15.70 3.81 -2.65
CA ILE A 248 15.81 2.37 -2.95
C ILE A 248 16.88 1.73 -2.07
N GLN A 249 18.06 2.36 -1.95
CA GLN A 249 19.16 1.83 -1.16
C GLN A 249 18.83 1.63 0.32
N LYS A 250 17.92 2.43 0.89
CA LYS A 250 17.48 2.27 2.29
C LYS A 250 16.64 1.02 2.55
N TRP A 251 16.19 0.35 1.48
CA TRP A 251 15.46 -0.91 1.56
C TRP A 251 16.37 -2.14 1.46
N ASN A 252 17.65 -1.97 1.13
CA ASN A 252 18.61 -3.07 1.14
C ASN A 252 18.75 -3.63 2.57
N GLY A 253 18.66 -4.95 2.72
CA GLY A 253 18.68 -5.63 4.02
C GLY A 253 17.38 -5.51 4.84
N VAL A 254 16.39 -4.74 4.38
CA VAL A 254 15.05 -4.65 5.00
C VAL A 254 14.09 -5.69 4.41
N ILE A 255 14.24 -5.92 3.10
CA ILE A 255 13.51 -6.88 2.27
C ILE A 255 14.57 -7.64 1.43
N PRO A 256 14.25 -8.77 0.77
CA PRO A 256 15.18 -9.48 -0.11
C PRO A 256 15.44 -8.72 -1.42
N LEU A 257 15.92 -7.47 -1.30
CA LEU A 257 16.15 -6.53 -2.38
C LEU A 257 17.60 -6.55 -2.82
N GLU A 258 17.77 -6.59 -4.14
CA GLU A 258 19.02 -6.28 -4.85
C GLU A 258 18.77 -5.05 -5.74
N SER A 259 19.55 -3.99 -5.53
CA SER A 259 19.42 -2.72 -6.26
C SER A 259 20.57 -2.52 -7.25
N PHE A 260 20.24 -2.14 -8.48
CA PHE A 260 21.16 -1.89 -9.58
C PHE A 260 21.00 -0.45 -10.09
N GLN A 261 22.00 0.03 -10.82
CA GLN A 261 21.94 1.32 -11.50
C GLN A 261 22.51 1.20 -12.90
N GLN A 262 21.95 1.98 -13.83
CA GLN A 262 22.46 2.11 -15.18
C GLN A 262 22.32 3.55 -15.68
N ILE A 263 22.94 3.84 -16.83
CA ILE A 263 22.66 5.07 -17.57
C ILE A 263 21.26 4.94 -18.19
N ASN A 264 20.48 6.03 -18.17
CA ASN A 264 19.11 6.04 -18.69
C ASN A 264 19.03 5.52 -20.13
N SER A 265 18.49 4.31 -20.27
CA SER A 265 18.37 3.62 -21.55
C SER A 265 16.98 3.03 -21.79
N GLY A 266 16.02 3.26 -20.88
CA GLY A 266 14.63 2.85 -21.00
C GLY A 266 14.34 1.52 -20.32
N LYS A 267 13.05 1.33 -19.99
CA LYS A 267 12.53 0.22 -19.18
C LYS A 267 12.85 -1.17 -19.74
N ALA A 268 12.73 -1.38 -21.05
CA ALA A 268 13.06 -2.66 -21.70
C ALA A 268 14.52 -3.06 -21.45
N ARG A 269 15.47 -2.14 -21.70
CA ARG A 269 16.90 -2.38 -21.47
C ARG A 269 17.20 -2.59 -19.99
N ALA A 270 16.54 -1.82 -19.13
CA ALA A 270 16.66 -1.96 -17.68
C ALA A 270 16.20 -3.36 -17.19
N PHE A 271 15.07 -3.86 -17.68
CA PHE A 271 14.62 -5.22 -17.37
C PHE A 271 15.53 -6.30 -17.96
N ASN A 272 16.06 -6.10 -19.17
CA ASN A 272 17.03 -7.03 -19.75
C ASN A 272 18.32 -7.12 -18.92
N GLN A 273 18.74 -6.04 -18.26
CA GLN A 273 19.87 -6.08 -17.32
C GLN A 273 19.53 -6.86 -16.03
N LEU A 274 18.28 -6.83 -15.57
CA LEU A 274 17.83 -7.60 -14.41
C LEU A 274 17.61 -9.09 -14.72
N LEU A 275 17.21 -9.43 -15.95
CA LEU A 275 16.77 -10.79 -16.32
C LEU A 275 17.77 -11.92 -15.98
N PRO A 276 19.10 -11.77 -16.19
CA PRO A 276 20.08 -12.78 -15.78
C PRO A 276 20.14 -13.00 -14.27
N GLN A 277 19.76 -12.01 -13.46
CA GLN A 277 19.83 -12.05 -12.00
C GLN A 277 18.62 -12.75 -11.37
N ILE A 278 17.52 -12.93 -12.13
CA ILE A 278 16.30 -13.60 -11.66
C ILE A 278 16.56 -15.10 -11.49
N LYS A 279 16.34 -15.60 -10.28
CA LYS A 279 16.54 -17.01 -9.90
C LYS A 279 15.25 -17.80 -9.71
N SER A 280 14.12 -17.12 -9.59
CA SER A 280 12.81 -17.72 -9.34
C SER A 280 12.19 -18.35 -10.60
N ASP A 281 11.20 -19.21 -10.39
CA ASP A 281 10.40 -19.86 -11.44
C ASP A 281 9.57 -18.83 -12.22
N PHE A 282 9.05 -17.82 -11.50
CA PHE A 282 8.24 -16.75 -12.06
C PHE A 282 8.74 -15.37 -11.64
N VAL A 283 8.50 -14.37 -12.48
CA VAL A 283 8.77 -12.96 -12.16
C VAL A 283 7.54 -12.08 -12.40
N LEU A 284 7.17 -11.31 -11.38
CA LEU A 284 6.15 -10.27 -11.44
C LEU A 284 6.80 -8.91 -11.77
N GLU A 285 6.23 -8.21 -12.72
CA GLU A 285 6.55 -6.81 -12.98
C GLU A 285 5.82 -5.88 -12.02
N LEU A 286 6.55 -4.98 -11.35
CA LEU A 286 5.99 -3.90 -10.54
C LEU A 286 6.54 -2.55 -10.99
N ASP A 287 5.65 -1.64 -11.34
CA ASP A 287 5.97 -0.25 -11.67
C ASP A 287 6.27 0.57 -10.39
N ALA A 288 7.24 1.48 -10.49
CA ALA A 288 7.73 2.28 -9.36
C ALA A 288 6.69 3.27 -8.78
N ASP A 289 5.63 3.57 -9.53
CA ASP A 289 4.51 4.43 -9.14
C ASP A 289 3.25 3.66 -8.65
N ASP A 290 3.29 2.33 -8.71
CA ASP A 290 2.20 1.42 -8.37
C ASP A 290 2.45 0.66 -7.06
N TRP A 291 1.52 -0.23 -6.67
CA TRP A 291 1.70 -1.07 -5.48
C TRP A 291 0.89 -2.37 -5.52
N LEU A 292 1.34 -3.36 -4.74
CA LEU A 292 0.67 -4.66 -4.59
C LEU A 292 -0.26 -4.71 -3.38
N ASP A 293 -1.28 -5.56 -3.46
CA ASP A 293 -2.08 -5.95 -2.29
C ASP A 293 -1.20 -6.75 -1.30
N PRO A 294 -1.43 -6.67 0.02
CA PRO A 294 -0.65 -7.43 1.01
C PRO A 294 -0.66 -8.95 0.82
N ASP A 295 -1.68 -9.50 0.17
CA ASP A 295 -1.85 -10.93 -0.11
C ASP A 295 -1.44 -11.32 -1.53
N ALA A 296 -0.84 -10.41 -2.31
CA ALA A 296 -0.53 -10.62 -3.72
C ALA A 296 0.30 -11.89 -3.96
N MET A 297 1.39 -12.08 -3.22
CA MET A 297 2.24 -13.28 -3.38
C MET A 297 1.50 -14.57 -3.01
N ALA A 298 0.68 -14.56 -1.97
CA ALA A 298 -0.09 -15.74 -1.56
C ALA A 298 -1.11 -16.13 -2.64
N VAL A 299 -1.83 -15.15 -3.19
CA VAL A 299 -2.78 -15.34 -4.30
C VAL A 299 -2.07 -15.86 -5.54
N LEU A 300 -0.93 -15.27 -5.92
CA LEU A 300 -0.17 -15.71 -7.08
C LEU A 300 0.37 -17.14 -6.90
N LYS A 301 0.95 -17.47 -5.75
CA LYS A 301 1.44 -18.83 -5.47
C LYS A 301 0.35 -19.88 -5.65
N GLN A 302 -0.89 -19.59 -5.24
CA GLN A 302 -2.04 -20.48 -5.47
C GLN A 302 -2.35 -20.67 -6.96
N HIS A 303 -2.40 -19.59 -7.75
CA HIS A 303 -2.68 -19.69 -9.19
C HIS A 303 -1.53 -20.35 -9.96
N LEU A 304 -0.28 -20.09 -9.58
CA LEU A 304 0.91 -20.60 -10.25
C LEU A 304 1.16 -22.08 -9.98
N ALA A 305 0.75 -22.60 -8.81
CA ALA A 305 0.95 -24.00 -8.43
C ALA A 305 0.31 -25.01 -9.41
N HIS A 306 -0.73 -24.58 -10.13
CA HIS A 306 -1.46 -25.42 -11.09
C HIS A 306 -1.35 -24.89 -12.53
N LEU A 307 -0.42 -23.98 -12.79
CA LEU A 307 -0.27 -23.35 -14.10
C LEU A 307 0.45 -24.28 -15.08
N SER A 308 -0.22 -24.59 -16.19
CA SER A 308 0.32 -25.37 -17.31
C SER A 308 1.70 -24.87 -17.77
N GLU A 309 2.61 -25.79 -18.09
CA GLU A 309 3.98 -25.47 -18.52
C GLU A 309 4.04 -24.62 -19.79
N GLU A 310 3.09 -24.83 -20.73
CA GLU A 310 2.94 -24.03 -21.95
C GLU A 310 2.58 -22.56 -21.73
N VAL A 311 2.18 -22.18 -20.51
CA VAL A 311 1.85 -20.79 -20.20
C VAL A 311 3.14 -20.01 -19.94
N SER A 312 3.39 -19.03 -20.81
CA SER A 312 4.52 -18.11 -20.71
C SER A 312 4.22 -16.94 -19.78
N VAL A 313 2.96 -16.49 -19.71
CA VAL A 313 2.54 -15.35 -18.88
C VAL A 313 1.19 -15.61 -18.24
N LEU A 314 1.11 -15.47 -16.92
CA LEU A 314 -0.14 -15.33 -16.18
C LEU A 314 -0.46 -13.84 -16.03
N TYR A 315 -1.73 -13.47 -16.25
CA TYR A 315 -2.21 -12.12 -16.00
C TYR A 315 -3.63 -12.13 -15.43
N GLY A 316 -4.04 -10.99 -14.88
CA GLY A 316 -5.34 -10.85 -14.23
C GLY A 316 -5.99 -9.49 -14.43
N ASN A 317 -6.49 -8.92 -13.33
CA ASN A 317 -7.20 -7.65 -13.35
C ASN A 317 -6.34 -6.54 -12.72
N LEU A 318 -6.58 -5.30 -13.18
CA LEU A 318 -5.91 -4.11 -12.64
C LEU A 318 -6.90 -3.25 -11.84
N ARG A 319 -6.52 -2.87 -10.63
CA ARG A 319 -7.28 -1.94 -9.77
C ARG A 319 -6.78 -0.51 -9.99
N PHE A 320 -7.67 0.41 -10.38
CA PHE A 320 -7.26 1.78 -10.71
C PHE A 320 -7.56 2.80 -9.62
N TRP A 321 -6.60 3.67 -9.40
CA TRP A 321 -6.65 4.74 -8.42
C TRP A 321 -6.26 6.07 -9.06
N LYS A 322 -7.02 7.15 -8.80
CA LYS A 322 -6.68 8.52 -9.23
C LYS A 322 -6.09 9.29 -8.06
N GLN A 323 -4.84 9.70 -8.16
CA GLN A 323 -4.20 10.58 -7.19
C GLN A 323 -4.81 12.00 -7.27
N GLN A 324 -5.08 12.58 -6.10
CA GLN A 324 -5.52 13.95 -5.89
C GLN A 324 -4.33 14.85 -5.59
N ASN A 325 -4.51 16.17 -5.67
CA ASN A 325 -3.45 17.15 -5.40
C ASN A 325 -2.92 17.06 -3.96
N ASN A 326 -3.76 16.64 -3.01
CA ASN A 326 -3.38 16.43 -1.61
C ASN A 326 -2.64 15.10 -1.35
N GLY A 327 -2.36 14.31 -2.40
CA GLY A 327 -1.70 13.01 -2.30
C GLY A 327 -2.65 11.82 -2.10
N ASP A 328 -3.91 12.04 -1.73
CA ASP A 328 -4.88 10.95 -1.56
C ASP A 328 -5.19 10.27 -2.90
N VAL A 329 -5.51 8.99 -2.83
CA VAL A 329 -6.01 8.23 -3.98
C VAL A 329 -7.52 8.03 -3.93
N ILE A 330 -8.18 8.11 -5.07
CA ILE A 330 -9.61 7.83 -5.26
C ILE A 330 -9.77 6.57 -6.11
N PHE A 331 -10.56 5.61 -5.64
CA PHE A 331 -10.82 4.38 -6.38
C PHE A 331 -11.64 4.67 -7.65
N LYS A 332 -11.21 4.11 -8.78
CA LYS A 332 -11.84 4.31 -10.09
C LYS A 332 -12.41 3.05 -10.73
N GLY A 333 -12.31 1.91 -10.04
CA GLY A 333 -12.82 0.63 -10.52
C GLY A 333 -11.72 -0.39 -10.78
N ILE A 334 -12.15 -1.62 -11.03
CA ILE A 334 -11.30 -2.72 -11.48
C ILE A 334 -11.53 -2.89 -12.98
N ARG A 335 -10.47 -2.90 -13.78
CA ARG A 335 -10.56 -3.31 -15.17
C ARG A 335 -10.34 -4.81 -15.22
N LYS A 336 -11.39 -5.55 -15.58
CA LYS A 336 -11.32 -6.99 -15.73
C LYS A 336 -10.73 -7.35 -17.07
N GLY A 337 -9.76 -8.26 -17.05
CA GLY A 337 -9.16 -8.78 -18.26
C GLY A 337 -10.08 -9.73 -19.04
N LYS A 338 -9.60 -10.12 -20.22
CA LYS A 338 -10.19 -11.19 -21.04
C LYS A 338 -9.07 -12.09 -21.58
N PRO A 339 -9.34 -13.35 -21.95
CA PRO A 339 -8.36 -14.19 -22.63
C PRO A 339 -7.81 -13.54 -23.91
N VAL A 340 -6.54 -13.79 -24.20
CA VAL A 340 -5.82 -13.37 -25.42
C VAL A 340 -5.23 -14.62 -26.05
N TYR A 341 -5.71 -14.98 -27.24
CA TYR A 341 -5.29 -16.19 -27.94
C TYR A 341 -4.33 -15.93 -29.09
N ASN A 342 -4.31 -14.71 -29.61
CA ASN A 342 -3.51 -14.35 -30.77
C ASN A 342 -3.10 -12.86 -30.72
N GLN A 343 -2.29 -12.46 -31.70
CA GLN A 343 -1.79 -11.08 -31.82
C GLN A 343 -2.91 -10.04 -31.97
N GLN A 344 -4.00 -10.36 -32.68
CA GLN A 344 -5.12 -9.43 -32.85
C GLN A 344 -5.81 -9.14 -31.51
N ASP A 345 -6.05 -10.19 -30.70
CA ASP A 345 -6.61 -10.04 -29.35
C ASP A 345 -5.74 -9.13 -28.45
N LEU A 346 -4.41 -9.22 -28.60
CA LEU A 346 -3.46 -8.40 -27.87
C LEU A 346 -3.50 -6.93 -28.32
N ILE A 347 -3.57 -6.67 -29.63
CA ILE A 347 -3.63 -5.32 -30.20
C ILE A 347 -4.95 -4.63 -29.84
N GLU A 348 -6.06 -5.36 -29.85
CA GLU A 348 -7.38 -4.83 -29.53
C GLU A 348 -7.65 -4.77 -28.01
N TYR A 349 -6.67 -5.12 -27.18
CA TYR A 349 -6.88 -5.18 -25.75
C TYR A 349 -7.13 -3.78 -25.17
N PRO A 350 -8.22 -3.57 -24.40
CA PRO A 350 -8.71 -2.23 -24.07
C PRO A 350 -7.87 -1.44 -23.04
N PHE A 351 -6.78 -2.02 -22.54
CA PHE A 351 -5.85 -1.43 -21.56
C PHE A 351 -4.54 -2.23 -21.52
N PRO A 352 -3.46 -1.73 -20.90
CA PRO A 352 -2.24 -2.52 -20.75
C PRO A 352 -2.54 -3.86 -20.06
N LEU A 353 -2.14 -4.96 -20.69
CA LEU A 353 -2.38 -6.30 -20.17
C LEU A 353 -1.53 -6.51 -18.92
N GLY A 354 -2.16 -6.70 -17.77
CA GLY A 354 -1.46 -6.85 -16.50
C GLY A 354 -2.39 -7.21 -15.32
N PRO A 355 -1.84 -7.48 -14.12
CA PRO A 355 -0.41 -7.57 -13.84
C PRO A 355 0.26 -8.69 -14.64
N ARG A 356 1.54 -8.55 -14.97
CA ARG A 356 2.27 -9.51 -15.82
C ARG A 356 3.17 -10.36 -14.96
N ILE A 357 2.90 -11.67 -14.92
CA ILE A 357 3.68 -12.66 -14.21
C ILE A 357 4.26 -13.61 -15.26
N TYR A 358 5.54 -13.44 -15.56
CA TYR A 358 6.23 -14.21 -16.57
C TYR A 358 6.76 -15.50 -15.96
N ARG A 359 6.65 -16.61 -16.70
CA ARG A 359 7.50 -17.77 -16.46
C ARG A 359 8.93 -17.38 -16.81
N THR A 360 9.85 -17.47 -15.84
CA THR A 360 11.21 -16.96 -15.99
C THR A 360 11.96 -17.66 -17.13
N SER A 361 11.80 -18.98 -17.29
CA SER A 361 12.41 -19.73 -18.38
C SER A 361 11.95 -19.23 -19.75
N ALA A 362 10.63 -19.11 -19.95
CA ALA A 362 10.05 -18.62 -21.21
C ALA A 362 10.56 -17.21 -21.56
N LEU A 363 10.64 -16.30 -20.57
CA LEU A 363 11.15 -14.95 -20.78
C LEU A 363 12.65 -14.95 -21.16
N LYS A 364 13.46 -15.79 -20.52
CA LYS A 364 14.90 -15.96 -20.83
C LYS A 364 15.12 -16.57 -22.21
N GLU A 365 14.39 -17.62 -22.56
CA GLU A 365 14.42 -18.26 -23.88
C GLU A 365 13.94 -17.32 -25.00
N ASN A 366 13.09 -16.35 -24.66
CA ASN A 366 12.71 -15.29 -25.59
C ASN A 366 13.80 -14.25 -25.83
N GLY A 367 14.88 -14.24 -25.04
CA GLY A 367 15.89 -13.17 -25.06
C GLY A 367 15.46 -11.91 -24.31
N GLY A 368 14.43 -12.00 -23.46
CA GLY A 368 13.92 -10.88 -22.66
C GLY A 368 12.96 -9.97 -23.41
N PHE A 369 13.05 -8.67 -23.11
CA PHE A 369 12.22 -7.59 -23.63
C PHE A 369 12.82 -7.06 -24.95
N PRO A 370 12.06 -7.11 -26.07
CA PRO A 370 12.55 -6.59 -27.34
C PRO A 370 12.81 -5.08 -27.28
N VAL A 371 13.90 -4.66 -27.92
CA VAL A 371 14.27 -3.25 -28.07
C VAL A 371 14.21 -2.92 -29.56
N LYS A 372 13.06 -2.43 -30.04
CA LYS A 372 12.88 -1.96 -31.42
C LYS A 372 13.14 -0.45 -31.50
N ASP A 373 13.61 0.05 -32.64
CA ASP A 373 13.97 1.47 -32.84
C ASP A 373 12.78 2.46 -32.77
N PHE A 374 11.54 1.96 -32.58
CA PHE A 374 10.39 2.82 -32.35
C PHE A 374 10.53 3.59 -31.05
N GLN A 375 10.67 4.92 -31.16
CA GLN A 375 10.83 5.83 -30.01
C GLN A 375 12.00 5.40 -29.10
N ASP A 376 13.13 5.04 -29.72
CA ASP A 376 14.35 4.54 -29.08
C ASP A 376 14.15 3.28 -28.21
N GLY A 377 13.08 2.51 -28.45
CA GLY A 377 12.71 1.32 -27.67
C GLY A 377 12.14 1.64 -26.29
N ARG A 378 11.56 2.83 -26.12
CA ARG A 378 11.06 3.33 -24.82
C ARG A 378 9.55 3.26 -24.65
N LEU A 379 8.81 2.76 -25.64
CA LEU A 379 7.36 2.62 -25.58
C LEU A 379 6.92 1.21 -25.98
N TYR A 380 5.87 0.74 -25.33
CA TYR A 380 5.15 -0.49 -25.65
C TYR A 380 6.02 -1.76 -25.59
N GLU A 381 7.04 -1.74 -24.74
CA GLU A 381 7.91 -2.88 -24.47
C GLU A 381 7.13 -4.08 -23.95
N ASP A 382 6.07 -3.83 -23.19
CA ASP A 382 5.14 -4.82 -22.68
C ASP A 382 4.40 -5.53 -23.83
N VAL A 383 3.88 -4.78 -24.80
CA VAL A 383 3.20 -5.36 -25.96
C VAL A 383 4.17 -6.15 -26.85
N LEU A 384 5.39 -5.65 -27.06
CA LEU A 384 6.42 -6.34 -27.86
C LEU A 384 6.76 -7.71 -27.25
N VAL A 385 7.08 -7.76 -25.96
CA VAL A 385 7.44 -9.03 -25.31
C VAL A 385 6.26 -10.00 -25.27
N LEU A 386 5.03 -9.51 -25.04
CA LEU A 386 3.82 -10.35 -25.04
C LEU A 386 3.56 -10.94 -26.43
N ASN A 387 3.75 -10.16 -27.49
CA ASN A 387 3.62 -10.61 -28.86
C ASN A 387 4.63 -11.73 -29.19
N ASP A 388 5.88 -11.59 -28.77
CA ASP A 388 6.90 -12.62 -29.02
C ASP A 388 6.67 -13.89 -28.20
N LEU A 389 6.21 -13.76 -26.96
CA LEU A 389 5.84 -14.91 -26.12
C LEU A 389 4.60 -15.64 -26.64
N LEU A 390 3.62 -14.93 -27.23
CA LEU A 390 2.45 -15.53 -27.90
C LEU A 390 2.83 -16.42 -29.09
N LYS A 391 3.95 -16.15 -29.76
CA LYS A 391 4.42 -16.97 -30.88
C LYS A 391 4.96 -18.33 -30.43
N LYS A 392 5.34 -18.47 -29.16
CA LYS A 392 6.04 -19.64 -28.60
C LYS A 392 5.26 -20.38 -27.51
N GLY A 393 4.31 -19.72 -26.86
CA GLY A 393 3.51 -20.28 -25.78
C GLY A 393 2.21 -19.52 -25.58
N ARG A 394 1.56 -19.71 -24.43
CA ARG A 394 0.22 -19.15 -24.13
C ARG A 394 0.30 -18.00 -23.13
N LEU A 395 -0.55 -17.00 -23.32
CA LEU A 395 -0.89 -16.04 -22.27
C LEU A 395 -2.18 -16.53 -21.58
N HIS A 396 -2.18 -16.58 -20.26
CA HIS A 396 -3.29 -17.13 -19.48
C HIS A 396 -3.92 -16.07 -18.60
N TYR A 397 -5.24 -15.87 -18.76
CA TYR A 397 -6.03 -14.98 -17.92
C TYR A 397 -6.59 -15.73 -16.72
N GLU A 398 -6.46 -15.13 -15.53
CA GLU A 398 -7.18 -15.55 -14.33
C GLU A 398 -7.90 -14.38 -13.66
N ASN A 399 -9.06 -14.64 -13.08
CA ASN A 399 -9.89 -13.60 -12.46
C ASN A 399 -9.45 -13.26 -11.02
N PHE A 400 -8.20 -12.85 -10.85
CA PHE A 400 -7.68 -12.30 -9.58
C PHE A 400 -7.41 -10.78 -9.71
N THR A 401 -7.37 -10.07 -8.58
CA THR A 401 -7.03 -8.65 -8.52
C THR A 401 -6.08 -8.38 -7.36
N ILE A 402 -4.79 -8.18 -7.66
CA ILE A 402 -3.73 -7.99 -6.65
C ILE A 402 -2.88 -6.73 -6.88
N TYR A 403 -3.10 -6.03 -7.99
CA TYR A 403 -2.21 -4.98 -8.48
C TYR A 403 -2.96 -3.65 -8.59
N ASN A 404 -2.34 -2.59 -8.07
CA ASN A 404 -2.95 -1.27 -7.95
C ASN A 404 -2.22 -0.26 -8.81
N VAL A 405 -2.89 0.20 -9.87
CA VAL A 405 -2.38 1.20 -10.80
C VAL A 405 -2.73 2.60 -10.31
N ARG A 406 -1.70 3.43 -10.11
CA ARG A 406 -1.81 4.83 -9.76
C ARG A 406 -1.86 5.70 -11.00
N ARG A 407 -2.88 6.53 -11.11
CA ARG A 407 -2.95 7.58 -12.13
C ARG A 407 -2.65 8.93 -11.49
N HIS A 408 -1.54 9.52 -11.90
CA HIS A 408 -1.10 10.87 -11.51
C HIS A 408 -0.80 11.72 -12.76
N HIS A 409 -0.42 12.98 -12.56
CA HIS A 409 -0.22 13.95 -13.64
C HIS A 409 0.97 13.61 -14.55
N ALA A 410 1.95 12.86 -14.04
CA ALA A 410 3.14 12.45 -14.77
C ALA A 410 3.00 11.08 -15.47
N SER A 411 1.90 10.33 -15.26
CA SER A 411 1.70 9.02 -15.87
C SER A 411 1.78 9.07 -17.41
N ILE A 412 2.63 8.23 -17.99
CA ILE A 412 3.06 8.29 -19.40
C ILE A 412 1.94 7.87 -20.37
N THR A 413 1.09 6.91 -19.99
CA THR A 413 0.07 6.31 -20.87
C THR A 413 -0.92 7.33 -21.46
N LYS A 414 -1.17 8.45 -20.78
CA LYS A 414 -2.05 9.51 -21.31
C LYS A 414 -1.40 10.36 -22.39
N LYS A 415 -0.08 10.48 -22.40
CA LYS A 415 0.65 11.40 -23.30
C LYS A 415 0.91 10.79 -24.69
N ASN A 416 0.88 9.45 -24.80
CA ASN A 416 1.32 8.75 -26.01
C ASN A 416 0.22 7.99 -26.75
N TYR A 417 -1.07 8.14 -26.40
CA TYR A 417 -2.16 7.41 -27.06
C TYR A 417 -2.21 7.63 -28.58
N SER A 418 -1.79 8.81 -29.05
CA SER A 418 -1.70 9.14 -30.48
C SER A 418 -0.67 8.32 -31.26
N LYS A 419 0.25 7.63 -30.57
CA LYS A 419 1.35 6.86 -31.19
C LYS A 419 1.01 5.37 -31.41
N TRP A 420 -0.16 4.92 -30.96
CA TRP A 420 -0.55 3.50 -31.00
C TRP A 420 -0.67 2.95 -32.43
N SER A 421 -1.33 3.68 -33.33
CA SER A 421 -1.51 3.25 -34.73
C SER A 421 -0.20 3.17 -35.51
N GLU A 422 0.79 3.99 -35.14
CA GLU A 422 2.13 3.94 -35.71
C GLU A 422 2.93 2.75 -35.16
N PHE A 423 2.83 2.50 -33.85
CA PHE A 423 3.49 1.38 -33.18
C PHE A 423 3.08 0.01 -33.74
N ILE A 424 1.80 -0.20 -34.08
CA ILE A 424 1.32 -1.50 -34.59
C ILE A 424 2.13 -1.97 -35.81
N LYS A 425 2.66 -1.05 -36.63
CA LYS A 425 3.51 -1.37 -37.80
C LYS A 425 4.85 -2.00 -37.44
N TYR A 426 5.23 -1.95 -36.17
CA TYR A 426 6.46 -2.53 -35.63
C TYR A 426 6.20 -3.88 -34.93
N LEU A 427 4.98 -4.43 -34.94
CA LEU A 427 4.67 -5.72 -34.31
C LEU A 427 4.99 -6.95 -35.18
N ASP A 428 5.24 -6.73 -36.47
CA ASP A 428 5.65 -7.76 -37.41
C ASP A 428 7.06 -8.31 -37.09
#